data_AF-A0A0N1II61-F1
#
_entry.id   AF-A0A0N1II61-F1
#
_cell.length_a   1.000
_cell.length_b   1.000
_cell.length_c   1.000
_cell.angle_alpha   90.00
_cell.angle_beta   90.00
_cell.angle_gamma   90.00
#
_symmetry.space_group_name_H-M   'P 1'
#
loop_
_entity.id
_entity.type
_entity.pdbx_description
1 polymer ?
#
loop_
_entity_poly.entity_id
_entity_poly.type
_entity_poly.pdbx_seq_one_letter_code
_entity_poly.pdbx_strand_id
1 'polypeptide(L)'
;MPKKTRRAPAKGKKKAPAGAVELPLSSQSSQSSTPPSPVKRPVTRASLSPPLPQPSLSSPNQHGTPKTIASLPTTESSRRGVKVAVLCFFVIFLTWLIYNYSGDGATHPRHPCACAAAASASNPLAKVLLSRRSGASGVHWHPSPGEADILGFASSCNDVSMTPLHGPFASVDQLRAEILKSFGRQRGRCVVWLTSPEAIQKVANALKEFLENNALGGTPVVPPQARGTLVVKSAHSREELKNVLPHRVVHMLTDVS
;
A
#
# COMPACT_ATOMS: atom_id res chain seq x y z
N MET A 1 70.75 31.70 20.09
CA MET A 1 69.51 31.13 20.66
C MET A 1 69.50 29.61 20.48
N PRO A 2 68.87 28.84 21.39
CA PRO A 2 69.52 27.69 22.04
C PRO A 2 69.01 26.30 21.61
N LYS A 3 69.66 25.28 22.18
CA LYS A 3 69.17 23.89 22.47
C LYS A 3 69.02 22.94 21.27
N LYS A 4 69.21 21.63 21.38
CA LYS A 4 69.86 20.68 22.30
C LYS A 4 69.56 19.29 21.67
N THR A 5 70.48 18.33 21.82
CA THR A 5 70.24 16.88 21.93
C THR A 5 69.64 16.07 20.77
N ARG A 6 70.50 15.29 20.10
CA ARG A 6 70.71 13.82 20.29
C ARG A 6 69.47 12.90 20.29
N ARG A 7 69.31 12.06 19.25
CA ARG A 7 69.29 10.57 19.31
C ARG A 7 68.86 9.96 17.96
N ALA A 8 69.67 9.02 17.47
CA ALA A 8 69.23 7.87 16.68
C ALA A 8 69.18 6.65 17.64
N PRO A 9 68.90 5.39 17.23
CA PRO A 9 68.13 4.83 16.11
C PRO A 9 67.19 3.67 16.57
N ALA A 10 66.70 2.86 15.59
CA ALA A 10 66.35 1.42 15.67
C ALA A 10 64.89 1.08 16.02
N LYS A 11 64.28 -0.05 15.59
CA LYS A 11 64.50 -1.12 14.60
C LYS A 11 63.27 -2.05 14.71
N GLY A 12 62.83 -2.65 13.60
CA GLY A 12 62.09 -3.93 13.57
C GLY A 12 60.61 -3.86 13.97
N LYS A 13 59.70 -4.72 13.54
CA LYS A 13 59.73 -6.11 13.03
C LYS A 13 58.41 -6.33 12.26
N LYS A 14 58.44 -6.85 11.03
CA LYS A 14 58.20 -8.26 10.62
C LYS A 14 56.73 -8.75 10.65
N LYS A 15 56.34 -9.27 9.47
CA LYS A 15 55.61 -10.53 9.17
C LYS A 15 54.07 -10.59 9.31
N ALA A 16 53.41 -10.70 8.15
CA ALA A 16 52.34 -11.68 7.85
C ALA A 16 52.96 -13.12 7.78
N PRO A 17 52.24 -14.28 7.70
CA PRO A 17 51.03 -14.54 6.89
C PRO A 17 50.02 -15.64 7.38
N ALA A 18 48.90 -15.74 6.62
CA ALA A 18 48.14 -16.92 6.10
C ALA A 18 47.86 -18.22 6.90
N GLY A 19 46.64 -18.73 6.71
CA GLY A 19 46.21 -20.15 6.77
C GLY A 19 45.20 -20.43 7.90
N ALA A 20 44.18 -21.29 7.80
CA ALA A 20 43.74 -22.19 6.74
C ALA A 20 42.28 -22.66 7.03
N VAL A 21 41.68 -23.26 6.00
CA VAL A 21 40.39 -23.94 5.88
C VAL A 21 40.22 -25.10 6.87
N GLU A 22 39.02 -25.28 7.44
CA GLU A 22 38.43 -26.61 7.68
C GLU A 22 36.90 -26.55 7.89
N LEU A 23 36.17 -27.19 6.97
CA LEU A 23 34.81 -27.69 7.10
C LEU A 23 34.91 -29.19 7.42
N PRO A 24 33.90 -29.78 8.09
CA PRO A 24 33.24 -30.88 7.38
C PRO A 24 31.71 -30.91 7.48
N LEU A 25 31.16 -31.48 6.40
CA LEU A 25 29.81 -31.98 6.16
C LEU A 25 29.33 -33.03 7.19
N SER A 26 28.03 -33.03 7.47
CA SER A 26 27.13 -34.20 7.31
C SER A 26 25.67 -33.81 7.63
N SER A 27 24.73 -33.90 6.67
CA SER A 27 23.83 -35.05 6.39
C SER A 27 22.58 -35.05 7.30
N GLN A 28 21.33 -35.30 6.93
CA GLN A 28 20.58 -35.55 5.68
C GLN A 28 19.10 -35.75 6.10
N SER A 29 18.16 -35.54 5.17
CA SER A 29 16.84 -36.23 5.06
C SER A 29 15.77 -35.94 6.14
N SER A 30 14.54 -35.51 5.80
CA SER A 30 13.64 -36.31 4.96
C SER A 30 12.54 -35.48 4.27
N GLN A 31 12.37 -35.78 2.98
CA GLN A 31 11.18 -35.53 2.18
C GLN A 31 10.03 -36.47 2.62
N SER A 32 8.78 -36.03 2.48
CA SER A 32 7.67 -36.95 2.20
C SER A 32 6.55 -36.23 1.44
N SER A 33 5.97 -37.00 0.54
CA SER A 33 5.25 -36.67 -0.70
C SER A 33 3.72 -36.48 -0.57
N THR A 34 3.21 -35.65 -1.48
CA THR A 34 1.90 -35.51 -2.16
C THR A 34 1.00 -36.78 -2.31
N PRO A 35 -0.23 -36.72 -2.90
CA PRO A 35 -1.54 -36.08 -2.54
C PRO A 35 -2.70 -37.14 -2.48
N PRO A 36 -4.01 -36.76 -2.40
CA PRO A 36 -4.85 -36.78 -3.63
C PRO A 36 -6.05 -35.78 -3.68
N SER A 37 -6.55 -35.52 -4.91
CA SER A 37 -7.89 -34.97 -5.26
C SER A 37 -8.89 -36.13 -5.53
N PRO A 38 -10.13 -35.97 -6.06
CA PRO A 38 -11.16 -34.90 -6.11
C PRO A 38 -12.59 -35.42 -5.71
N VAL A 39 -13.67 -34.69 -6.07
CA VAL A 39 -15.10 -35.14 -6.27
C VAL A 39 -16.02 -34.93 -5.02
N LYS A 40 -17.27 -34.42 -5.00
CA LYS A 40 -18.39 -34.21 -5.95
C LYS A 40 -19.34 -33.11 -5.40
N ARG A 41 -20.01 -32.36 -6.28
CA ARG A 41 -21.26 -31.61 -5.96
C ARG A 41 -22.41 -32.58 -5.67
N PRO A 42 -23.45 -32.11 -4.95
CA PRO A 42 -24.80 -32.23 -5.50
C PRO A 42 -25.59 -30.91 -5.49
N VAL A 43 -26.50 -30.89 -6.44
CA VAL A 43 -27.53 -29.90 -6.76
C VAL A 43 -28.74 -30.11 -5.84
N THR A 44 -29.36 -29.04 -5.36
CA THR A 44 -30.80 -29.06 -5.07
C THR A 44 -31.45 -27.74 -5.48
N ARG A 45 -32.53 -27.89 -6.23
CA ARG A 45 -33.38 -26.89 -6.89
C ARG A 45 -34.76 -26.98 -6.25
N ALA A 46 -35.42 -25.84 -5.97
CA ALA A 46 -36.87 -25.62 -5.92
C ALA A 46 -37.15 -24.27 -5.22
N SER A 47 -37.75 -23.27 -5.90
CA SER A 47 -39.20 -22.94 -5.92
C SER A 47 -39.64 -22.25 -4.61
N LEU A 48 -40.36 -21.11 -4.54
CA LEU A 48 -41.28 -20.38 -5.42
C LEU A 48 -41.35 -18.90 -4.98
N SER A 49 -41.57 -17.97 -5.92
CA SER A 49 -42.17 -16.64 -5.68
C SER A 49 -43.72 -16.77 -5.67
N PRO A 50 -44.52 -15.83 -5.10
CA PRO A 50 -45.01 -14.64 -5.84
C PRO A 50 -45.47 -13.46 -4.90
N PRO A 51 -46.30 -12.47 -5.32
CA PRO A 51 -46.05 -11.38 -6.28
C PRO A 51 -46.41 -9.95 -5.75
N LEU A 52 -46.07 -8.93 -6.56
CA LEU A 52 -46.50 -7.52 -6.48
C LEU A 52 -48.02 -7.32 -6.69
N PRO A 53 -48.60 -6.23 -6.16
CA PRO A 53 -49.80 -5.59 -6.71
C PRO A 53 -49.47 -4.38 -7.60
N GLN A 54 -50.24 -4.27 -8.69
CA GLN A 54 -50.25 -3.24 -9.73
C GLN A 54 -51.19 -2.05 -9.38
N PRO A 55 -51.17 -0.95 -10.19
CA PRO A 55 -51.76 0.35 -9.87
C PRO A 55 -53.21 0.49 -10.33
N SER A 56 -53.94 1.42 -9.72
CA SER A 56 -55.24 1.89 -10.22
C SER A 56 -55.32 3.41 -10.19
N LEU A 57 -55.72 3.96 -11.34
CA LEU A 57 -55.86 5.37 -11.65
C LEU A 57 -57.32 5.55 -12.08
N SER A 58 -58.09 6.34 -11.33
CA SER A 58 -59.40 6.85 -11.79
C SER A 58 -59.91 8.01 -10.91
N SER A 59 -60.01 9.18 -11.55
CA SER A 59 -60.96 10.28 -11.25
C SER A 59 -62.27 9.97 -12.04
N PRO A 60 -63.47 10.63 -11.90
CA PRO A 60 -63.69 12.07 -11.61
C PRO A 60 -65.00 12.50 -10.87
N ASN A 61 -65.10 13.83 -10.65
CA ASN A 61 -66.30 14.70 -10.54
C ASN A 61 -67.24 14.65 -9.30
N GLN A 62 -67.40 15.79 -8.59
CA GLN A 62 -68.53 16.75 -8.76
C GLN A 62 -68.59 17.84 -7.66
N HIS A 63 -68.91 19.07 -8.12
CA HIS A 63 -69.77 20.12 -7.55
C HIS A 63 -69.48 20.82 -6.20
N GLY A 64 -69.48 22.17 -6.27
CA GLY A 64 -70.29 23.01 -5.37
C GLY A 64 -69.55 23.94 -4.41
N THR A 65 -69.35 25.20 -4.82
CA THR A 65 -69.18 26.38 -3.93
C THR A 65 -70.53 26.74 -3.28
N PRO A 66 -70.64 27.35 -2.07
CA PRO A 66 -70.10 28.71 -1.82
C PRO A 66 -69.65 29.08 -0.38
N LYS A 67 -68.85 30.17 -0.34
CA LYS A 67 -68.67 31.24 0.69
C LYS A 67 -69.05 30.95 2.16
N THR A 68 -68.14 31.28 3.09
CA THR A 68 -68.26 32.44 4.05
C THR A 68 -67.26 32.33 5.23
N ILE A 69 -66.32 33.28 5.25
CA ILE A 69 -65.80 34.09 6.37
C ILE A 69 -65.14 33.41 7.59
N ALA A 70 -63.82 33.66 7.65
CA ALA A 70 -62.96 34.02 8.79
C ALA A 70 -62.99 33.19 10.08
N SER A 71 -61.85 32.56 10.35
CA SER A 71 -61.19 32.69 11.66
C SER A 71 -59.66 32.69 11.48
N LEU A 72 -59.02 33.59 12.21
CA LEU A 72 -57.59 33.90 12.20
C LEU A 72 -56.71 32.68 12.54
N PRO A 73 -55.44 32.66 12.09
CA PRO A 73 -54.52 31.55 12.31
C PRO A 73 -54.05 31.53 13.77
N THR A 74 -54.25 30.39 14.43
CA THR A 74 -53.58 30.10 15.70
C THR A 74 -52.08 29.89 15.44
N THR A 75 -51.30 30.87 15.88
CA THR A 75 -49.82 30.94 15.89
C THR A 75 -49.13 29.87 16.76
N GLU A 76 -49.82 28.80 17.14
CA GLU A 76 -49.24 27.65 17.87
C GLU A 76 -48.89 26.46 16.96
N SER A 77 -49.57 26.30 15.83
CA SER A 77 -49.28 25.24 14.85
C SER A 77 -47.89 25.41 14.22
N SER A 78 -47.51 26.67 13.97
CA SER A 78 -46.24 27.05 13.34
C SER A 78 -45.02 26.63 14.16
N ARG A 79 -45.05 26.76 15.50
CA ARG A 79 -43.92 26.37 16.36
C ARG A 79 -43.69 24.86 16.39
N ARG A 80 -44.74 24.04 16.27
CA ARG A 80 -44.60 22.57 16.19
C ARG A 80 -44.07 22.15 14.81
N GLY A 81 -44.57 22.78 13.74
CA GLY A 81 -44.06 22.56 12.38
C GLY A 81 -42.57 22.89 12.24
N VAL A 82 -42.12 24.00 12.82
CA VAL A 82 -40.69 24.38 12.82
C VAL A 82 -39.83 23.39 13.61
N LYS A 83 -40.29 22.92 14.78
CA LYS A 83 -39.56 21.91 15.57
C LYS A 83 -39.43 20.58 14.82
N VAL A 84 -40.50 20.13 14.15
CA VAL A 84 -40.48 18.93 13.33
C VAL A 84 -39.56 19.10 12.12
N ALA A 85 -39.61 20.25 11.44
CA ALA A 85 -38.74 20.54 10.30
C ALA A 85 -37.26 20.58 10.69
N VAL A 86 -36.93 21.19 11.84
CA VAL A 86 -35.55 21.21 12.37
C VAL A 86 -35.10 19.80 12.74
N LEU A 87 -35.95 19.00 13.40
CA LEU A 87 -35.61 17.62 13.73
C LEU A 87 -35.38 16.78 12.45
N CYS A 88 -36.25 16.92 11.44
CA CYS A 88 -36.07 16.25 10.16
C CYS A 88 -34.79 16.68 9.46
N PHE A 89 -34.45 17.98 9.48
CA PHE A 89 -33.18 18.47 8.94
C PHE A 89 -31.99 17.87 9.67
N PHE A 90 -32.00 17.82 11.01
CA PHE A 90 -30.93 17.18 11.78
C PHE A 90 -30.82 15.69 11.50
N VAL A 91 -31.93 14.98 11.37
CA VAL A 91 -31.92 13.54 11.03
C VAL A 91 -31.39 13.33 9.63
N ILE A 92 -31.83 14.10 8.63
CA ILE A 92 -31.35 14.00 7.25
C ILE A 92 -29.87 14.39 7.17
N PHE A 93 -29.48 15.48 7.82
CA PHE A 93 -28.09 15.94 7.86
C PHE A 93 -27.21 14.93 8.57
N LEU A 94 -27.62 14.38 9.72
CA LEU A 94 -26.89 13.36 10.45
C LEU A 94 -26.84 12.05 9.66
N THR A 95 -27.91 11.65 8.98
CA THR A 95 -27.93 10.46 8.11
C THR A 95 -27.03 10.66 6.90
N TRP A 96 -27.04 11.84 6.30
CA TRP A 96 -26.15 12.22 5.21
C TRP A 96 -24.70 12.28 5.68
N LEU A 97 -24.43 12.82 6.86
CA LEU A 97 -23.09 12.90 7.44
C LEU A 97 -22.59 11.50 7.81
N ILE A 98 -23.44 10.65 8.41
CA ILE A 98 -23.16 9.23 8.63
C ILE A 98 -22.96 8.52 7.30
N TYR A 99 -23.74 8.77 6.25
CA TYR A 99 -23.57 8.10 4.95
C TYR A 99 -22.29 8.54 4.22
N ASN A 100 -21.90 9.81 4.35
CA ASN A 100 -20.69 10.35 3.71
C ASN A 100 -19.41 10.11 4.54
N TYR A 101 -19.52 9.98 5.87
CA TYR A 101 -18.37 9.75 6.78
C TYR A 101 -18.26 8.32 7.29
N SER A 102 -19.36 7.57 7.38
CA SER A 102 -19.30 6.11 7.54
C SER A 102 -19.04 5.55 6.16
N GLY A 103 -17.75 5.56 5.78
CA GLY A 103 -17.29 4.97 4.54
C GLY A 103 -17.92 3.61 4.36
N ASP A 104 -18.75 3.50 3.33
CA ASP A 104 -19.26 2.29 2.73
C ASP A 104 -19.57 1.14 3.69
N GLY A 105 -20.86 0.92 3.93
CA GLY A 105 -21.41 -0.42 4.14
C GLY A 105 -21.22 -1.35 2.92
N ALA A 106 -20.02 -1.36 2.33
CA ALA A 106 -19.61 -2.33 1.34
C ALA A 106 -19.01 -3.53 2.08
N THR A 107 -19.71 -4.65 1.96
CA THR A 107 -19.15 -5.98 2.14
C THR A 107 -17.76 -6.06 1.47
N HIS A 108 -16.73 -6.08 2.30
CA HIS A 108 -15.30 -6.00 1.98
C HIS A 108 -14.82 -4.65 1.38
N PRO A 109 -13.94 -3.90 2.08
CA PRO A 109 -13.27 -2.76 1.47
C PRO A 109 -12.50 -3.26 0.24
N ARG A 110 -12.82 -2.69 -0.93
CA ARG A 110 -12.09 -3.01 -2.17
C ARG A 110 -10.60 -2.84 -1.92
N HIS A 111 -9.85 -3.86 -2.31
CA HIS A 111 -8.40 -3.89 -2.16
C HIS A 111 -7.79 -2.62 -2.76
N PRO A 112 -6.89 -1.90 -2.05
CA PRO A 112 -6.41 -0.60 -2.51
C PRO A 112 -5.69 -0.65 -3.86
N CYS A 113 -5.15 -1.82 -4.23
CA CYS A 113 -4.51 -2.08 -5.52
C CYS A 113 -5.34 -3.06 -6.39
N ALA A 114 -6.66 -2.87 -6.50
CA ALA A 114 -7.54 -3.85 -7.14
C ALA A 114 -7.11 -4.22 -8.58
N CYS A 115 -6.68 -3.23 -9.37
CA CYS A 115 -6.13 -3.42 -10.71
C CYS A 115 -4.92 -4.39 -10.77
N ALA A 116 -4.11 -4.45 -9.71
CA ALA A 116 -2.90 -5.25 -9.68
C ALA A 116 -3.25 -6.72 -9.53
N ALA A 117 -4.45 -7.05 -9.05
CA ALA A 117 -4.93 -8.43 -8.93
C ALA A 117 -4.94 -9.14 -10.29
N ALA A 118 -5.46 -8.48 -11.32
CA ALA A 118 -5.45 -9.02 -12.69
C ALA A 118 -4.02 -9.18 -13.23
N ALA A 119 -3.15 -8.18 -13.00
CA ALA A 119 -1.77 -8.22 -13.46
C ALA A 119 -0.90 -9.25 -12.70
N SER A 120 -1.23 -9.60 -11.46
CA SER A 120 -0.42 -10.48 -10.61
C SER A 120 -0.27 -11.92 -11.12
N ALA A 121 -1.13 -12.35 -12.06
CA ALA A 121 -1.02 -13.65 -12.70
C ALA A 121 0.20 -13.76 -13.64
N SER A 122 0.61 -12.65 -14.25
CA SER A 122 1.68 -12.60 -15.25
C SER A 122 2.81 -11.62 -14.93
N ASN A 123 2.60 -10.71 -13.97
CA ASN A 123 3.57 -9.68 -13.61
C ASN A 123 4.11 -9.89 -12.18
N PRO A 124 5.43 -10.14 -12.00
CA PRO A 124 6.01 -10.43 -10.70
C PRO A 124 5.96 -9.22 -9.74
N LEU A 125 6.09 -8.00 -10.25
CA LEU A 125 6.00 -6.79 -9.43
C LEU A 125 4.58 -6.57 -8.90
N ALA A 126 3.55 -6.81 -9.71
CA ALA A 126 2.16 -6.79 -9.26
C ALA A 126 1.92 -7.83 -8.14
N LYS A 127 2.48 -9.04 -8.30
CA LYS A 127 2.43 -10.07 -7.25
C LYS A 127 3.09 -9.62 -5.95
N VAL A 128 4.25 -8.97 -6.00
CA VAL A 128 4.92 -8.44 -4.79
C VAL A 128 4.11 -7.31 -4.15
N LEU A 129 3.55 -6.38 -4.93
CA LEU A 129 2.68 -5.32 -4.42
C LEU A 129 1.45 -5.87 -3.67
N LEU A 130 0.94 -7.02 -4.09
CA LEU A 130 -0.20 -7.68 -3.45
C LEU A 130 0.17 -8.59 -2.26
N SER A 131 1.44 -8.96 -2.12
CA SER A 131 1.91 -9.96 -1.14
C SER A 131 1.64 -9.58 0.32
N ARG A 132 1.62 -8.29 0.64
CA ARG A 132 1.37 -7.77 2.00
C ARG A 132 0.05 -7.06 2.10
N ARG A 133 -0.69 -7.26 3.19
CA ARG A 133 -2.00 -6.59 3.41
C ARG A 133 -1.89 -5.06 3.50
N SER A 134 -0.81 -4.56 4.07
CA SER A 134 -0.47 -3.14 4.23
C SER A 134 1.05 -2.99 4.41
N GLY A 135 1.55 -1.76 4.24
CA GLY A 135 2.95 -1.42 4.43
C GLY A 135 3.79 -1.48 3.15
N ALA A 136 5.11 -1.42 3.33
CA ALA A 136 6.10 -1.46 2.28
C ALA A 136 6.65 -2.89 2.08
N SER A 137 6.93 -3.20 0.81
CA SER A 137 7.74 -4.33 0.35
C SER A 137 8.93 -3.83 -0.45
N GLY A 138 9.97 -4.65 -0.57
CA GLY A 138 11.18 -4.35 -1.33
C GLY A 138 11.32 -5.26 -2.55
N VAL A 139 11.73 -4.69 -3.67
CA VAL A 139 12.00 -5.40 -4.91
C VAL A 139 13.34 -4.95 -5.46
N HIS A 140 14.16 -5.91 -5.88
CA HIS A 140 15.32 -5.67 -6.70
C HIS A 140 14.95 -6.03 -8.14
N TRP A 141 15.07 -5.07 -9.04
CA TRP A 141 14.83 -5.29 -10.46
C TRP A 141 16.14 -5.12 -11.23
N HIS A 142 16.61 -6.22 -11.79
CA HIS A 142 17.76 -6.27 -12.67
C HIS A 142 17.28 -6.48 -14.11
N PRO A 143 17.09 -5.40 -14.89
CA PRO A 143 16.51 -5.52 -16.23
C PRO A 143 17.47 -6.27 -17.16
N SER A 144 17.06 -7.45 -17.62
CA SER A 144 17.80 -8.17 -18.65
C SER A 144 17.46 -7.63 -20.05
N PRO A 145 18.40 -7.60 -21.00
CA PRO A 145 18.11 -7.21 -22.38
C PRO A 145 17.00 -8.09 -22.97
N GLY A 146 15.91 -7.48 -23.46
CA GLY A 146 14.78 -8.18 -24.07
C GLY A 146 13.70 -8.67 -23.11
N GLU A 147 13.85 -8.43 -21.80
CA GLU A 147 12.83 -8.73 -20.80
C GLU A 147 11.70 -7.70 -20.84
N ALA A 148 10.47 -8.14 -20.55
CA ALA A 148 9.31 -7.25 -20.52
C ALA A 148 9.40 -6.25 -19.37
N ASP A 149 8.98 -5.01 -19.61
CA ASP A 149 8.95 -3.98 -18.56
C ASP A 149 7.94 -4.34 -17.47
N ILE A 150 8.46 -4.78 -16.32
CA ILE A 150 7.64 -5.13 -15.15
C ILE A 150 6.86 -3.94 -14.60
N LEU A 151 7.23 -2.69 -14.92
CA LEU A 151 6.51 -1.49 -14.50
C LEU A 151 5.29 -1.20 -15.39
N GLY A 152 5.16 -1.86 -16.54
CA GLY A 152 4.09 -1.60 -17.50
C GLY A 152 2.68 -1.67 -16.88
N PHE A 153 2.43 -2.63 -15.98
CA PHE A 153 1.12 -2.73 -15.31
C PHE A 153 0.80 -1.50 -14.44
N ALA A 154 1.81 -0.93 -13.78
CA ALA A 154 1.63 0.21 -12.89
C ALA A 154 1.28 1.48 -13.67
N SER A 155 1.77 1.61 -14.91
CA SER A 155 1.34 2.68 -15.82
C SER A 155 -0.11 2.54 -16.30
N SER A 156 -0.60 1.31 -16.45
CA SER A 156 -1.97 1.02 -16.88
C SER A 156 -2.99 1.04 -15.74
N CYS A 157 -2.54 1.11 -14.50
CA CYS A 157 -3.40 1.06 -13.33
C CYS A 157 -3.60 2.45 -12.70
N ASN A 158 -4.84 2.94 -12.73
CA ASN A 158 -5.22 4.21 -12.09
C ASN A 158 -5.11 4.21 -10.55
N ASP A 159 -5.19 3.03 -9.90
CA ASP A 159 -5.09 2.91 -8.44
C ASP A 159 -3.64 2.84 -7.93
N VAL A 160 -2.66 2.70 -8.84
CA VAL A 160 -1.23 2.60 -8.50
C VAL A 160 -0.53 3.89 -8.89
N SER A 161 0.04 4.57 -7.90
CA SER A 161 0.91 5.72 -8.15
C SER A 161 2.36 5.27 -8.32
N MET A 162 2.96 5.56 -9.47
CA MET A 162 4.40 5.41 -9.64
C MET A 162 5.09 6.71 -9.24
N THR A 163 5.96 6.65 -8.23
CA THR A 163 6.74 7.80 -7.77
C THR A 163 8.24 7.54 -7.93
N PRO A 164 8.95 8.27 -8.81
CA PRO A 164 10.40 8.22 -8.82
C PRO A 164 10.98 8.89 -7.58
N LEU A 165 11.95 8.23 -6.94
CA LEU A 165 12.74 8.77 -5.84
C LEU A 165 14.06 9.31 -6.39
N HIS A 166 14.03 10.59 -6.78
CA HIS A 166 15.17 11.34 -7.32
C HIS A 166 16.19 11.68 -6.22
N GLY A 167 16.97 10.70 -5.77
CA GLY A 167 18.13 10.95 -4.93
C GLY A 167 19.27 11.68 -5.67
N PRO A 168 20.46 11.83 -5.06
CA PRO A 168 20.90 11.16 -3.84
C PRO A 168 20.36 11.79 -2.56
N PHE A 169 19.88 10.96 -1.64
CA PHE A 169 19.42 11.41 -0.33
C PHE A 169 20.60 11.61 0.62
N ALA A 170 20.76 12.82 1.15
CA ALA A 170 21.81 13.14 2.12
C ALA A 170 21.45 12.72 3.55
N SER A 171 20.16 12.60 3.86
CA SER A 171 19.66 12.22 5.18
C SER A 171 18.37 11.41 5.11
N VAL A 172 18.09 10.68 6.20
CA VAL A 172 16.84 9.92 6.36
C VAL A 172 15.61 10.82 6.28
N ASP A 173 15.74 12.07 6.71
CA ASP A 173 14.66 13.06 6.70
C ASP A 173 14.24 13.44 5.28
N GLN A 174 15.20 13.57 4.36
CA GLN A 174 14.93 13.83 2.94
C GLN A 174 14.19 12.66 2.29
N LEU A 175 14.67 11.43 2.53
CA LEU A 175 13.99 10.22 2.03
C LEU A 175 12.56 10.12 2.58
N ARG A 176 12.39 10.36 3.88
CA ARG A 176 11.08 10.37 4.54
C ARG A 176 10.14 11.41 3.94
N ALA A 177 10.62 12.63 3.68
CA ALA A 177 9.81 13.68 3.06
C ALA A 177 9.34 13.28 1.66
N GLU A 178 10.20 12.67 0.83
CA GLU A 178 9.81 12.18 -0.50
C GLU A 178 8.79 11.05 -0.44
N ILE A 179 8.97 10.07 0.46
CA ILE A 179 8.00 8.97 0.63
C ILE A 179 6.62 9.51 1.05
N LEU A 180 6.59 10.48 1.97
CA LEU A 180 5.34 11.07 2.44
C LEU A 180 4.61 11.85 1.33
N LYS A 181 5.33 12.49 0.41
CA LYS A 181 4.72 13.20 -0.74
C LYS A 181 3.91 12.26 -1.63
N SER A 182 4.33 11.00 -1.77
CA SER A 182 3.62 10.01 -2.59
C SER A 182 2.19 9.71 -2.13
N PHE A 183 1.87 10.00 -0.87
CA PHE A 183 0.54 9.80 -0.30
C PHE A 183 -0.32 11.09 -0.31
N GLY A 184 0.16 12.18 -0.91
CA GLY A 184 -0.49 13.48 -0.92
C GLY A 184 -1.58 13.67 -1.98
N ARG A 185 -2.66 14.38 -1.61
CA ARG A 185 -3.83 14.84 -2.41
C ARG A 185 -4.70 13.79 -3.11
N GLN A 186 -4.15 12.67 -3.55
CA GLN A 186 -4.95 11.55 -4.07
C GLN A 186 -4.96 10.44 -3.04
N ARG A 187 -6.09 9.72 -2.94
CA ARG A 187 -6.26 8.52 -2.12
C ARG A 187 -5.42 7.34 -2.67
N GLY A 188 -4.19 7.59 -3.14
CA GLY A 188 -3.24 6.61 -3.63
C GLY A 188 -2.83 5.72 -2.46
N ARG A 189 -3.62 4.69 -2.21
CA ARG A 189 -3.32 3.66 -1.21
C ARG A 189 -2.34 2.63 -1.75
N CYS A 190 -1.91 2.73 -3.02
CA CYS A 190 -0.90 1.86 -3.62
C CYS A 190 0.13 2.67 -4.36
N VAL A 191 1.38 2.55 -3.92
CA VAL A 191 2.51 3.30 -4.44
C VAL A 191 3.62 2.35 -4.87
N VAL A 192 4.23 2.61 -6.01
CA VAL A 192 5.47 1.99 -6.46
C VAL A 192 6.54 3.07 -6.49
N TRP A 193 7.51 2.99 -5.57
CA TRP A 193 8.66 3.89 -5.56
C TRP A 193 9.76 3.31 -6.42
N LEU A 194 10.25 4.09 -7.39
CA LEU A 194 11.37 3.68 -8.23
C LEU A 194 12.63 4.41 -7.79
N THR A 195 13.70 3.68 -7.49
CA THR A 195 14.99 4.26 -7.11
C THR A 195 16.17 3.46 -7.69
N SER A 196 17.36 4.03 -7.63
CA SER A 196 18.62 3.36 -7.96
C SER A 196 19.47 3.14 -6.70
N PRO A 197 20.39 2.17 -6.67
CA PRO A 197 21.27 1.95 -5.50
C PRO A 197 22.04 3.20 -5.08
N GLU A 198 22.51 3.99 -6.06
CA GLU A 198 23.31 5.21 -5.83
C GLU A 198 22.48 6.30 -5.15
N ALA A 199 21.19 6.41 -5.50
CA ALA A 199 20.28 7.40 -4.94
C ALA A 199 20.06 7.20 -3.42
N ILE A 200 20.06 5.95 -2.96
CA ILE A 200 19.76 5.58 -1.56
C ILE A 200 20.99 5.18 -0.76
N GLN A 201 22.19 5.12 -1.36
CA GLN A 201 23.39 4.56 -0.74
C GLN A 201 23.67 5.12 0.67
N LYS A 202 23.59 6.44 0.83
CA LYS A 202 23.86 7.12 2.11
C LYS A 202 22.80 6.87 3.19
N VAL A 203 21.59 6.49 2.79
CA VAL A 203 20.44 6.25 3.68
C VAL A 203 20.04 4.77 3.71
N ALA A 204 20.82 3.89 3.08
CA ALA A 204 20.46 2.50 2.86
C ALA A 204 20.19 1.74 4.18
N ASN A 205 20.92 2.06 5.24
CA ASN A 205 20.67 1.46 6.57
C ASN A 205 19.25 1.74 7.11
N ALA A 206 18.67 2.90 6.79
CA ALA A 206 17.31 3.23 7.21
C ALA A 206 16.26 2.43 6.43
N LEU A 207 16.59 1.90 5.26
CA LEU A 207 15.66 1.06 4.49
C LEU A 207 15.32 -0.25 5.20
N LYS A 208 16.20 -0.74 6.07
CA LYS A 208 15.87 -1.87 6.96
C LYS A 208 14.61 -1.54 7.77
N GLU A 209 14.63 -0.40 8.46
CA GLU A 209 13.52 0.04 9.30
C GLU A 209 12.24 0.24 8.46
N PHE A 210 12.39 0.80 7.26
CA PHE A 210 11.30 1.03 6.33
C PHE A 210 10.62 -0.28 5.89
N LEU A 211 11.41 -1.30 5.52
CA LEU A 211 10.88 -2.58 5.04
C LEU A 211 10.35 -3.49 6.17
N GLU A 212 10.90 -3.34 7.39
CA GLU A 212 10.47 -4.13 8.57
C GLU A 212 9.23 -3.52 9.21
N ASN A 213 9.27 -2.21 9.50
CA ASN A 213 8.34 -1.54 10.40
C ASN A 213 7.59 -0.39 9.73
N ASN A 214 7.80 -0.13 8.44
CA ASN A 214 7.20 0.98 7.69
C ASN A 214 7.56 2.36 8.25
N ALA A 215 8.73 2.47 8.88
CA ALA A 215 9.21 3.66 9.54
C ALA A 215 10.59 4.07 9.04
N LEU A 216 10.89 5.36 9.15
CA LEU A 216 12.19 5.94 8.87
C LEU A 216 12.59 6.85 10.03
N GLY A 217 13.67 6.51 10.73
CA GLY A 217 14.13 7.28 11.89
C GLY A 217 13.13 7.25 13.04
N GLY A 218 12.49 6.11 13.27
CA GLY A 218 11.45 5.90 14.28
C GLY A 218 10.07 6.46 13.93
N THR A 219 9.91 7.12 12.77
CA THR A 219 8.65 7.74 12.37
C THR A 219 7.94 6.89 11.31
N PRO A 220 6.68 6.48 11.51
CA PRO A 220 5.91 5.79 10.48
C PRO A 220 5.75 6.65 9.23
N VAL A 221 6.03 6.09 8.05
CA VAL A 221 5.96 6.80 6.76
C VAL A 221 4.95 6.22 5.77
N VAL A 222 4.46 4.99 6.02
CA VAL A 222 3.39 4.39 5.22
C VAL A 222 2.09 4.46 6.03
N PRO A 223 1.03 5.13 5.51
CA PRO A 223 -0.24 5.20 6.21
C PRO A 223 -0.87 3.81 6.46
N PRO A 224 -1.71 3.67 7.50
CA PRO A 224 -2.50 2.46 7.69
C PRO A 224 -3.31 2.14 6.44
N GLN A 225 -3.40 0.85 6.08
CA GLN A 225 -4.12 0.36 4.89
C GLN A 225 -3.53 0.81 3.54
N ALA A 226 -2.46 1.59 3.52
CA ALA A 226 -1.69 1.85 2.31
C ALA A 226 -0.70 0.71 2.04
N ARG A 227 -0.29 0.62 0.78
CA ARG A 227 0.67 -0.35 0.26
C ARG A 227 1.71 0.37 -0.56
N GLY A 228 2.92 -0.10 -0.41
CA GLY A 228 4.07 0.46 -1.07
C GLY A 228 5.00 -0.65 -1.56
N THR A 229 5.58 -0.49 -2.73
CA THR A 229 6.71 -1.32 -3.16
C THR A 229 7.86 -0.41 -3.54
N LEU A 230 8.98 -0.56 -2.84
CA LEU A 230 10.24 0.07 -3.23
C LEU A 230 10.93 -0.82 -4.25
N VAL A 231 11.04 -0.34 -5.48
CA VAL A 231 11.77 -0.97 -6.57
C VAL A 231 13.15 -0.33 -6.66
N VAL A 232 14.18 -1.11 -6.33
CA VAL A 232 15.58 -0.78 -6.56
C VAL A 232 15.95 -1.30 -7.94
N LYS A 233 15.96 -0.42 -8.94
CA LYS A 233 16.35 -0.73 -10.31
C LYS A 233 17.86 -0.61 -10.43
N SER A 234 18.53 -1.69 -10.84
CA SER A 234 19.99 -1.77 -10.83
C SER A 234 20.51 -2.59 -12.01
N ALA A 235 21.64 -2.17 -12.60
CA ALA A 235 22.39 -3.00 -13.55
C ALA A 235 23.26 -4.06 -12.85
N HIS A 236 23.31 -4.04 -11.52
CA HIS A 236 24.05 -5.03 -10.74
C HIS A 236 23.21 -6.28 -10.48
N SER A 237 23.88 -7.44 -10.47
CA SER A 237 23.29 -8.66 -9.93
C SER A 237 23.00 -8.51 -8.43
N ARG A 238 22.19 -9.41 -7.87
CA ARG A 238 21.90 -9.39 -6.42
C ARG A 238 23.18 -9.53 -5.59
N GLU A 239 24.11 -10.37 -6.04
CA GLU A 239 25.40 -10.61 -5.39
C GLU A 239 26.25 -9.34 -5.39
N GLU A 240 26.31 -8.64 -6.53
CA GLU A 240 27.01 -7.38 -6.65
C GLU A 240 26.37 -6.26 -5.82
N LEU A 241 25.03 -6.26 -5.70
CA LEU A 241 24.30 -5.27 -4.92
C LEU A 241 24.69 -5.29 -3.44
N LYS A 242 25.17 -6.44 -2.91
CA LYS A 242 25.69 -6.57 -1.55
C LYS A 242 26.96 -5.75 -1.29
N ASN A 243 27.66 -5.34 -2.35
CA ASN A 243 28.82 -4.46 -2.25
C ASN A 243 28.42 -2.98 -2.16
N VAL A 244 27.19 -2.64 -2.54
CA VAL A 244 26.68 -1.26 -2.60
C VAL A 244 25.72 -0.96 -1.46
N LEU A 245 24.83 -1.90 -1.16
CA LEU A 245 23.82 -1.79 -0.12
C LEU A 245 24.12 -2.74 1.06
N PRO A 246 23.68 -2.41 2.28
CA PRO A 246 23.83 -3.28 3.42
C PRO A 246 23.22 -4.66 3.14
N HIS A 247 23.96 -5.72 3.50
CA HIS A 247 23.57 -7.11 3.25
C HIS A 247 22.13 -7.43 3.67
N ARG A 248 21.72 -6.93 4.84
CA ARG A 248 20.36 -7.13 5.37
C ARG A 248 19.29 -6.51 4.47
N VAL A 249 19.55 -5.33 3.91
CA VAL A 249 18.59 -4.65 3.01
C VAL A 249 18.44 -5.46 1.74
N VAL A 250 19.55 -5.92 1.13
CA VAL A 250 19.52 -6.76 -0.07
C VAL A 250 18.68 -8.02 0.17
N HIS A 251 18.85 -8.69 1.32
CA HIS A 251 18.06 -9.86 1.68
C HIS A 251 16.54 -9.61 1.79
N MET A 252 16.13 -8.37 2.07
CA MET A 252 14.72 -7.98 2.14
C MET A 252 14.13 -7.60 0.78
N LEU A 253 14.95 -7.47 -0.26
CA LEU A 253 14.49 -7.23 -1.62
C LEU A 253 14.15 -8.57 -2.28
N THR A 254 12.95 -8.70 -2.83
CA THR A 254 12.58 -9.82 -3.70
C THR A 254 13.13 -9.57 -5.10
N ASP A 255 13.82 -10.54 -5.70
CA ASP A 255 14.28 -10.40 -7.08
C ASP A 255 13.13 -10.60 -8.07
N VAL A 256 13.12 -9.76 -9.08
CA VAL A 256 12.25 -9.82 -10.26
C VAL A 256 13.10 -9.44 -11.49
N SER A 257 12.78 -9.95 -12.67
CA SER A 257 13.34 -11.19 -13.16
C SER A 257 12.46 -11.70 -14.31
#